data_AF-A0A0Z8BI78-F1
#
_entry.id   AF-A0A0Z8BI78-F1
#
_cell.length_a   1.000
_cell.length_b   1.000
_cell.length_c   1.000
_cell.angle_alpha   90.00
_cell.angle_beta   90.00
_cell.angle_gamma   90.00
#
_symmetry.space_group_name_H-M   'P 1'
#
loop_
_entity.id
_entity.type
_entity.pdbx_description
1 polymer ?
#
loop_
_entity_poly.entity_id
_entity_poly.type
_entity_poly.pdbx_seq_one_letter_code
_entity_poly.pdbx_strand_id
1 'polypeptide(L)'
;MAICNACNNKSLIPDKFNELVLCRVCSLKLMAPTWKHKSYQTNEEVDEQIKKVLEKCEKNGFSESVQNQLSNYLETFKRDGLIVELYGGAEQTITIFEDRVLIDTSSNFDYKTINKLYKRVVSGKRGKMDSFDLDPAVTSKLVGSVLLNAIPAKGALQKTVKQVGMSVVDAAFATESQGQSNYTGNIDISDKIIMLEDCVSATVIKPIDEEEFGFFIINTNLETMSDNVFVFSSFKARFVLPYLNEFITRIDKFKKQSIQENDLQQQKQLIDVPSFSNYEELKKLKELYDMGILTDEEFSAKKKYLLDL
;
A
#
# COMPACT_ATOMS: atom_id res chain seq x y z
N MET A 1 -33.83 -5.68 -32.02
CA MET A 1 -34.21 -4.77 -30.91
C MET A 1 -34.33 -5.59 -29.65
N ALA A 2 -33.73 -5.14 -28.55
CA ALA A 2 -33.83 -5.86 -27.29
C ALA A 2 -35.07 -5.43 -26.50
N ILE A 3 -35.58 -6.30 -25.63
CA ILE A 3 -36.71 -6.00 -24.75
C ILE A 3 -36.16 -5.59 -23.39
N CYS A 4 -36.68 -4.49 -22.82
CA CYS A 4 -36.29 -4.02 -21.50
C CYS A 4 -36.83 -4.96 -20.41
N ASN A 5 -35.97 -5.47 -19.54
CA ASN A 5 -36.38 -6.32 -18.42
C ASN A 5 -37.22 -5.58 -17.36
N ALA A 6 -37.15 -4.24 -17.30
CA ALA A 6 -37.90 -3.46 -16.30
C ALA A 6 -39.29 -3.01 -16.78
N CYS A 7 -39.46 -2.68 -18.06
CA CYS A 7 -40.72 -2.12 -18.58
C CYS A 7 -41.28 -2.86 -19.80
N ASN A 8 -40.66 -3.95 -20.23
CA ASN A 8 -41.04 -4.78 -21.39
C ASN A 8 -41.14 -4.05 -22.74
N ASN A 9 -40.72 -2.79 -22.82
CA ASN A 9 -40.67 -2.04 -24.07
C ASN A 9 -39.45 -2.45 -24.91
N LYS A 10 -39.62 -2.42 -26.24
CA LYS A 10 -38.53 -2.62 -27.20
C LYS A 10 -37.61 -1.40 -27.20
N SER A 11 -36.30 -1.64 -27.25
CA SER A 11 -35.29 -0.60 -27.34
C SER A 11 -34.33 -0.86 -28.50
N LEU A 12 -34.04 0.20 -29.24
CA LEU A 12 -33.02 0.22 -30.30
C LEU A 12 -31.61 0.32 -29.70
N ILE A 13 -31.46 1.07 -28.61
CA ILE A 13 -30.18 1.36 -27.96
C ILE A 13 -30.33 1.07 -26.45
N PRO A 14 -30.35 -0.21 -26.05
CA PRO A 14 -30.42 -0.59 -24.65
C PRO A 14 -29.07 -0.42 -23.95
N ASP A 15 -29.09 -0.15 -22.65
CA ASP A 15 -27.94 -0.33 -21.77
C ASP A 15 -27.95 -1.78 -21.24
N LYS A 16 -26.78 -2.42 -21.21
CA LYS A 16 -26.60 -3.79 -20.73
C LYS A 16 -25.77 -3.80 -19.44
N PHE A 17 -26.22 -4.60 -18.46
CA PHE A 17 -25.56 -4.81 -17.18
C PHE A 17 -25.44 -6.33 -16.97
N ASN A 18 -24.37 -6.91 -17.51
CA ASN A 18 -24.27 -8.36 -17.75
C ASN A 18 -25.44 -8.86 -18.63
N GLU A 19 -26.27 -9.76 -18.10
CA GLU A 19 -27.44 -10.32 -18.79
C GLU A 19 -28.66 -9.40 -18.73
N LEU A 20 -28.67 -8.41 -17.82
CA LEU A 20 -29.77 -7.47 -17.67
C LEU A 20 -29.76 -6.44 -18.80
N VAL A 21 -30.91 -6.25 -19.44
CA VAL A 21 -31.10 -5.27 -20.51
C VAL A 21 -32.12 -4.22 -20.07
N LEU A 22 -31.69 -2.96 -19.99
CA LEU A 22 -32.57 -1.83 -19.70
C LEU A 22 -32.69 -0.93 -20.92
N CYS A 23 -33.92 -0.48 -21.23
CA CYS A 23 -34.08 0.60 -22.19
C CYS A 23 -33.49 1.90 -21.65
N ARG A 24 -33.22 2.85 -22.55
CA ARG A 24 -32.63 4.14 -22.19
C ARG A 24 -33.39 4.88 -21.09
N VAL A 25 -34.73 4.82 -21.10
CA VAL A 25 -35.59 5.47 -20.10
C VAL A 25 -35.39 4.84 -18.72
N CYS A 26 -35.42 3.51 -18.61
CA CYS A 26 -35.20 2.81 -17.35
C CYS A 26 -33.78 3.02 -16.82
N SER A 27 -32.79 3.01 -17.70
CA SER A 27 -31.40 3.33 -17.37
C SER A 27 -31.23 4.75 -16.82
N LEU A 28 -31.89 5.75 -17.42
CA LEU A 28 -31.86 7.14 -16.95
C LEU A 28 -32.56 7.32 -15.59
N LYS A 29 -33.64 6.58 -15.32
CA LYS A 29 -34.29 6.58 -13.99
C LYS A 29 -33.34 6.14 -12.87
N LEU A 30 -32.42 5.23 -13.18
CA LEU A 30 -31.36 4.80 -12.26
C LEU A 30 -30.13 5.73 -12.27
N MET A 31 -30.11 6.71 -13.18
CA MET A 31 -28.94 7.51 -13.53
C MET A 31 -27.72 6.65 -13.90
N ALA A 32 -27.94 5.54 -14.61
CA ALA A 32 -26.86 4.61 -14.96
C ALA A 32 -25.60 5.27 -15.56
N PRO A 33 -25.70 6.31 -16.42
CA PRO A 33 -24.52 6.98 -16.95
C PRO A 33 -23.55 7.53 -15.89
N THR A 34 -24.00 7.82 -14.67
CA THR A 34 -23.14 8.37 -13.62
C THR A 34 -22.30 7.33 -12.88
N TRP A 35 -22.61 6.03 -13.05
CA TRP A 35 -21.98 4.96 -12.29
C TRP A 35 -21.55 3.76 -13.13
N LYS A 36 -22.13 3.52 -14.31
CA LYS A 36 -21.86 2.31 -15.12
C LYS A 36 -20.42 2.17 -15.61
N HIS A 37 -19.68 3.27 -15.70
CA HIS A 37 -18.27 3.33 -16.13
C HIS A 37 -17.40 4.03 -15.08
N LYS A 38 -17.90 4.15 -13.85
CA LYS A 38 -17.16 4.77 -12.76
C LYS A 38 -16.13 3.77 -12.22
N SER A 39 -14.91 4.22 -11.98
CA SER A 39 -13.95 3.49 -11.14
C SER A 39 -14.19 3.82 -9.67
N TYR A 40 -14.16 2.80 -8.83
CA TYR A 40 -14.38 2.89 -7.39
C TYR A 40 -13.06 2.73 -6.65
N GLN A 41 -12.82 3.59 -5.66
CA GLN A 41 -11.56 3.56 -4.91
C GLN A 41 -11.56 2.45 -3.87
N THR A 42 -12.71 2.16 -3.26
CA THR A 42 -12.86 1.13 -2.23
C THR A 42 -14.12 0.30 -2.44
N ASN A 43 -14.17 -0.87 -1.78
CA ASN A 43 -15.36 -1.73 -1.83
C ASN A 43 -16.56 -1.09 -1.13
N GLU A 44 -16.34 -0.23 -0.12
CA GLU A 44 -17.41 0.52 0.57
C GLU A 44 -18.10 1.51 -0.37
N GLU A 45 -17.36 2.16 -1.29
CA GLU A 45 -17.99 3.04 -2.29
C GLU A 45 -18.93 2.26 -3.23
N VAL A 46 -18.57 1.01 -3.55
CA VAL A 46 -19.43 0.11 -4.33
C VAL A 46 -20.68 -0.23 -3.54
N ASP A 47 -20.55 -0.54 -2.25
CA ASP A 47 -21.70 -0.81 -1.37
C ASP A 47 -22.65 0.37 -1.24
N GLU A 48 -22.12 1.59 -1.11
CA GLU A 48 -22.94 2.80 -1.14
C GLU A 48 -23.66 2.98 -2.48
N GLN A 49 -22.98 2.69 -3.60
CA GLN A 49 -23.59 2.78 -4.91
C GLN A 49 -24.72 1.76 -5.07
N ILE A 50 -24.52 0.51 -4.62
CA ILE A 50 -25.55 -0.53 -4.63
C ILE A 50 -26.79 -0.02 -3.90
N LYS A 51 -26.65 0.50 -2.68
CA LYS A 51 -27.76 1.09 -1.91
C LYS A 51 -28.47 2.20 -2.69
N LYS A 52 -27.74 3.15 -3.27
CA LYS A 52 -28.30 4.25 -4.07
C LYS A 52 -29.06 3.77 -5.31
N VAL A 53 -28.60 2.70 -5.95
CA VAL A 53 -29.25 2.11 -7.14
C VAL A 53 -30.51 1.34 -6.73
N LEU A 54 -30.44 0.56 -5.65
CA LEU A 54 -31.59 -0.19 -5.12
C LEU A 54 -32.72 0.75 -4.68
N GLU A 55 -32.42 1.82 -3.95
CA GLU A 55 -33.42 2.84 -3.59
C GLU A 55 -34.12 3.45 -4.83
N LYS A 56 -33.37 3.67 -5.93
CA LYS A 56 -33.96 4.17 -7.17
C LYS A 56 -34.81 3.11 -7.87
N CYS A 57 -34.42 1.83 -7.77
CA CYS A 57 -35.22 0.74 -8.30
C CYS A 57 -36.58 0.67 -7.57
N GLU A 58 -36.57 0.72 -6.24
CA GLU A 58 -37.78 0.72 -5.42
C GLU A 58 -38.68 1.91 -5.75
N LYS A 59 -38.12 3.14 -5.78
CA LYS A 59 -38.85 4.37 -6.13
C LYS A 59 -39.50 4.31 -7.52
N ASN A 60 -38.92 3.55 -8.45
CA ASN A 60 -39.43 3.42 -9.82
C ASN A 60 -40.24 2.12 -10.04
N GLY A 61 -40.49 1.33 -9.00
CA GLY A 61 -41.30 0.11 -9.08
C GLY A 61 -40.65 -1.02 -9.88
N PHE A 62 -39.32 -1.12 -9.86
CA PHE A 62 -38.61 -2.20 -10.56
C PHE A 62 -38.71 -3.51 -9.74
N SER A 63 -38.95 -4.63 -10.42
CA SER A 63 -39.08 -5.96 -9.80
C SER A 63 -37.80 -6.38 -9.06
N GLU A 64 -37.93 -7.21 -8.02
CA GLU A 64 -36.80 -7.78 -7.27
C GLU A 64 -35.77 -8.49 -8.16
N SER A 65 -36.22 -9.19 -9.20
CA SER A 65 -35.30 -9.84 -10.17
C SER A 65 -34.34 -8.84 -10.82
N VAL A 66 -34.83 -7.66 -11.22
CA VAL A 66 -34.02 -6.58 -11.80
C VAL A 66 -33.08 -5.99 -10.76
N GLN A 67 -33.55 -5.84 -9.52
CA GLN A 67 -32.75 -5.34 -8.40
C GLN A 67 -31.57 -6.26 -8.10
N ASN A 68 -31.82 -7.56 -8.00
CA ASN A 68 -30.79 -8.57 -7.74
C ASN A 68 -29.76 -8.61 -8.87
N GLN A 69 -30.18 -8.55 -10.13
CA GLN A 69 -29.26 -8.51 -11.27
C GLN A 69 -28.38 -7.25 -11.28
N LEU A 70 -28.93 -6.09 -10.89
CA LEU A 70 -28.15 -4.85 -10.76
C LEU A 70 -27.18 -4.91 -9.59
N SER A 71 -27.58 -5.48 -8.45
CA SER A 71 -26.70 -5.69 -7.30
C SER A 71 -25.53 -6.58 -7.71
N ASN A 72 -25.81 -7.74 -8.32
CA ASN A 72 -24.78 -8.66 -8.80
C ASN A 72 -23.85 -8.01 -9.83
N TYR A 73 -24.38 -7.19 -10.74
CA TYR A 73 -23.56 -6.42 -11.68
C TYR A 73 -22.61 -5.46 -10.95
N LEU A 74 -23.12 -4.71 -9.97
CA LEU A 74 -22.29 -3.76 -9.21
C LEU A 74 -21.27 -4.48 -8.32
N GLU A 75 -21.61 -5.64 -7.76
CA GLU A 75 -20.68 -6.47 -7.00
C GLU A 75 -19.48 -6.94 -7.83
N THR A 76 -19.60 -7.02 -9.16
CA THR A 76 -18.44 -7.31 -10.03
C THR A 76 -17.37 -6.23 -10.01
N PHE A 77 -17.67 -5.02 -9.53
CA PHE A 77 -16.67 -3.97 -9.32
C PHE A 77 -15.86 -4.16 -8.04
N LYS A 78 -16.33 -4.99 -7.10
CA LYS A 78 -15.57 -5.29 -5.90
C LYS A 78 -14.36 -6.14 -6.23
N ARG A 79 -13.26 -5.83 -5.56
CA ARG A 79 -12.02 -6.63 -5.65
C ARG A 79 -11.74 -7.23 -4.28
N ASP A 80 -11.47 -8.52 -4.26
CA ASP A 80 -11.20 -9.24 -3.02
C ASP A 80 -9.92 -8.72 -2.34
N GLY A 81 -9.99 -8.54 -1.03
CA GLY A 81 -8.93 -7.94 -0.21
C GLY A 81 -8.56 -6.49 -0.57
N LEU A 82 -9.32 -5.78 -1.42
CA LEU A 82 -9.03 -4.39 -1.76
C LEU A 82 -9.27 -3.47 -0.56
N ILE A 83 -8.25 -2.69 -0.23
CA ILE A 83 -8.36 -1.63 0.78
C ILE A 83 -8.64 -0.30 0.07
N VAL A 84 -7.77 0.10 -0.86
CA VAL A 84 -7.92 1.37 -1.57
C VAL A 84 -7.13 1.41 -2.88
N GLU A 85 -7.68 2.09 -3.88
CA GLU A 85 -6.97 2.53 -5.08
C GLU A 85 -6.81 4.06 -5.07
N LEU A 86 -5.55 4.53 -5.19
CA LEU A 86 -5.19 5.94 -5.07
C LEU A 86 -4.41 6.42 -6.28
N TYR A 87 -4.90 7.49 -6.90
CA TYR A 87 -4.17 8.20 -7.94
C TYR A 87 -3.24 9.26 -7.33
N GLY A 88 -1.94 9.10 -7.54
CA GLY A 88 -0.90 9.99 -7.02
C GLY A 88 -0.87 11.37 -7.68
N GLY A 89 -1.45 11.53 -8.88
CA GLY A 89 -1.41 12.80 -9.61
C GLY A 89 -0.16 13.01 -10.45
N ALA A 90 0.73 12.01 -10.51
CA ALA A 90 1.95 12.00 -11.30
C ALA A 90 1.95 10.85 -12.31
N GLU A 91 0.80 10.52 -12.91
CA GLU A 91 0.67 9.39 -13.86
C GLU A 91 1.02 8.03 -13.24
N GLN A 92 0.88 7.92 -11.92
CA GLN A 92 1.00 6.68 -11.16
C GLN A 92 -0.23 6.45 -10.29
N THR A 93 -0.64 5.19 -10.18
CA THR A 93 -1.68 4.70 -9.29
C THR A 93 -1.10 3.66 -8.35
N ILE A 94 -1.45 3.74 -7.07
CA ILE A 94 -1.15 2.69 -6.09
C ILE A 94 -2.45 2.01 -5.70
N THR A 95 -2.48 0.69 -5.77
CA THR A 95 -3.61 -0.13 -5.29
C THR A 95 -3.14 -0.96 -4.12
N ILE A 96 -3.73 -0.75 -2.95
CA ILE A 96 -3.38 -1.42 -1.71
C ILE A 96 -4.42 -2.50 -1.43
N PHE A 97 -3.95 -3.74 -1.30
CA PHE A 97 -4.71 -4.88 -0.82
C PHE A 97 -4.28 -5.26 0.59
N GLU A 98 -5.00 -6.19 1.21
CA GLU A 98 -4.65 -6.77 2.51
C GLU A 98 -3.31 -7.50 2.49
N ASP A 99 -2.99 -8.16 1.38
CA ASP A 99 -1.86 -9.07 1.21
C ASP A 99 -0.76 -8.54 0.28
N ARG A 100 -1.03 -7.49 -0.50
CA ARG A 100 -0.10 -6.97 -1.52
C ARG A 100 -0.36 -5.52 -1.88
N VAL A 101 0.60 -4.91 -2.56
CA VAL A 101 0.50 -3.57 -3.16
C VAL A 101 0.83 -3.64 -4.64
N LEU A 102 0.02 -2.95 -5.44
CA LEU A 102 0.26 -2.72 -6.86
C LEU A 102 0.70 -1.27 -7.07
N ILE A 103 1.72 -1.06 -7.89
CA ILE A 103 2.09 0.25 -8.40
C ILE A 103 2.03 0.18 -9.93
N ASP A 104 1.08 0.91 -10.50
CA ASP A 104 0.86 0.98 -11.94
C ASP A 104 1.37 2.32 -12.45
N THR A 105 2.25 2.29 -13.47
CA THR A 105 2.86 3.50 -14.03
C THR A 105 2.42 3.71 -15.47
N SER A 106 1.75 4.83 -15.74
CA SER A 106 1.30 5.18 -17.08
C SER A 106 2.48 5.47 -18.01
N SER A 107 2.29 5.21 -19.31
CA SER A 107 3.29 5.49 -20.35
C SER A 107 3.67 6.98 -20.44
N ASN A 108 2.84 7.87 -19.90
CA ASN A 108 3.07 9.31 -19.88
C ASN A 108 3.85 9.80 -18.66
N PHE A 109 4.31 8.88 -17.80
CA PHE A 109 5.08 9.22 -16.61
C PHE A 109 6.38 9.96 -16.96
N ASP A 110 6.57 11.16 -16.41
CA ASP A 110 7.78 11.96 -16.61
C ASP A 110 8.93 11.45 -15.73
N TYR A 111 9.45 10.30 -16.11
CA TYR A 111 10.53 9.63 -15.39
C TYR A 111 11.75 10.54 -15.21
N LYS A 112 12.16 11.28 -16.24
CA LYS A 112 13.41 12.05 -16.20
C LYS A 112 13.33 13.14 -15.12
N THR A 113 12.24 13.90 -15.10
CA THR A 113 12.04 14.98 -14.12
C THR A 113 11.84 14.40 -12.74
N ILE A 114 10.95 13.42 -12.59
CA ILE A 114 10.59 12.85 -11.30
C ILE A 114 11.78 12.12 -10.66
N ASN A 115 12.57 11.36 -11.44
CA ASN A 115 13.77 10.69 -10.93
C ASN A 115 14.85 11.71 -10.51
N LYS A 116 14.98 12.84 -11.22
CA LYS A 116 15.89 13.94 -10.81
C LYS A 116 15.46 14.53 -9.46
N LEU A 117 14.16 14.77 -9.28
CA LEU A 117 13.62 15.28 -8.02
C LEU A 117 13.78 14.26 -6.88
N TYR A 118 13.52 12.98 -7.16
CA TYR A 118 13.71 11.89 -6.20
C TYR A 118 15.16 11.79 -5.72
N LYS A 119 16.14 11.76 -6.65
CA LYS A 119 17.57 11.79 -6.32
C LYS A 119 17.93 12.93 -5.40
N ARG A 120 17.42 14.13 -5.72
CA ARG A 120 17.67 15.33 -4.92
C ARG A 120 17.13 15.14 -3.50
N VAL A 121 15.90 14.64 -3.38
CA VAL A 121 15.23 14.38 -2.10
C VAL A 121 15.96 13.35 -1.25
N VAL A 122 16.34 12.20 -1.81
CA VAL A 122 17.07 11.16 -1.06
C VAL A 122 18.51 11.55 -0.73
N SER A 123 19.10 12.47 -1.50
CA SER A 123 20.43 13.07 -1.20
C SER A 123 20.39 14.16 -0.13
N GLY A 124 19.22 14.47 0.44
CA GLY A 124 19.06 15.46 1.51
C GLY A 124 18.95 16.92 1.05
N LYS A 125 18.93 17.17 -0.27
CA LYS A 125 18.79 18.53 -0.84
C LYS A 125 17.31 18.93 -0.95
N ARG A 126 16.65 19.15 0.19
CA ARG A 126 15.20 19.38 0.30
C ARG A 126 14.80 20.86 0.23
N GLY A 127 13.54 21.12 -0.12
CA GLY A 127 12.92 22.45 -0.04
C GLY A 127 13.15 23.29 -1.29
N LYS A 128 13.89 24.40 -1.19
CA LYS A 128 14.04 25.38 -2.29
C LYS A 128 14.72 24.79 -3.52
N MET A 129 14.07 24.97 -4.67
CA MET A 129 14.72 24.81 -5.97
C MET A 129 15.57 26.06 -6.23
N ASP A 130 16.88 25.96 -6.04
CA ASP A 130 17.78 26.96 -6.59
C ASP A 130 17.55 27.05 -8.10
N SER A 131 17.43 28.27 -8.61
CA SER A 131 17.14 28.62 -10.02
C SER A 131 18.19 28.14 -11.04
N PHE A 132 19.15 27.32 -10.62
CA PHE A 132 20.34 26.90 -11.37
C PHE A 132 20.41 25.41 -11.66
N ASP A 133 19.27 24.72 -11.67
CA ASP A 133 19.23 23.29 -11.99
C ASP A 133 18.35 22.97 -13.21
N LEU A 134 18.16 23.95 -14.10
CA LEU A 134 17.60 23.74 -15.43
C LEU A 134 18.73 23.51 -16.43
N ASP A 135 18.54 22.50 -17.28
CA ASP A 135 19.43 22.15 -18.39
C ASP A 135 19.73 23.40 -19.25
N PRO A 136 21.01 23.75 -19.55
CA PRO A 136 21.37 24.94 -20.32
C PRO A 136 20.71 25.02 -21.72
N ALA A 137 20.19 23.91 -22.22
CA ALA A 137 19.47 23.85 -23.49
C ALA A 137 18.05 24.47 -23.43
N VAL A 138 17.41 24.51 -22.26
CA VAL A 138 16.03 25.00 -22.10
C VAL A 138 15.99 26.51 -21.76
N THR A 139 17.07 27.03 -21.19
CA THR A 139 17.16 28.44 -20.74
C THR A 139 17.28 29.45 -21.88
N SER A 140 17.63 29.05 -23.11
CA SER A 140 17.73 29.99 -24.24
C SER A 140 16.39 30.34 -24.92
N LYS A 141 15.28 29.67 -24.57
CA LYS A 141 13.96 29.89 -25.22
C LYS A 141 12.89 30.53 -24.33
N LEU A 142 13.14 30.71 -23.03
CA LEU A 142 12.18 31.30 -22.10
C LEU A 142 12.65 32.59 -21.40
N VAL A 143 13.89 33.03 -21.63
CA VAL A 143 14.34 34.36 -21.21
C VAL A 143 13.93 35.39 -22.28
N GLY A 144 12.63 35.63 -22.38
CA GLY A 144 12.07 36.60 -23.31
C GLY A 144 10.82 37.33 -22.82
N SER A 145 10.19 36.92 -21.70
CA SER A 145 8.86 37.45 -21.39
C SER A 145 8.45 37.52 -19.92
N VAL A 146 9.38 37.66 -18.98
CA VAL A 146 9.05 38.23 -17.66
C VAL A 146 10.11 39.25 -17.27
N LEU A 147 9.78 40.49 -17.58
CA LEU A 147 10.54 41.70 -17.30
C LEU A 147 10.93 41.77 -15.82
N LEU A 148 12.23 41.90 -15.59
CA LEU A 148 12.77 42.64 -14.45
C LEU A 148 12.03 43.98 -14.36
N ASN A 149 11.27 44.17 -13.29
CA ASN A 149 10.93 45.49 -12.78
C ASN A 149 10.56 45.38 -11.29
N ALA A 150 11.56 45.52 -10.43
CA ALA A 150 11.40 46.17 -9.14
C ALA A 150 12.76 46.71 -8.68
N ILE A 151 12.78 48.04 -8.60
CA ILE A 151 13.88 48.98 -8.37
C ILE A 151 14.39 48.91 -6.92
N PRO A 152 15.68 49.21 -6.64
CA PRO A 152 16.22 49.26 -5.29
C PRO A 152 15.86 50.59 -4.61
N ALA A 153 15.25 50.56 -3.42
CA ALA A 153 15.13 51.74 -2.57
C ALA A 153 15.12 51.39 -1.07
N LYS A 154 15.96 52.12 -0.33
CA LYS A 154 16.09 52.14 1.13
C LYS A 154 14.80 52.62 1.81
N GLY A 155 14.48 52.03 2.97
CA GLY A 155 13.75 52.73 4.03
C GLY A 155 12.50 52.04 4.61
N ALA A 156 12.59 51.70 5.90
CA ALA A 156 11.52 51.59 6.90
C ALA A 156 10.43 50.50 6.77
N LEU A 157 10.56 49.49 7.65
CA LEU A 157 9.52 48.98 8.57
C LEU A 157 8.08 48.88 8.04
N GLN A 158 7.59 47.63 7.92
CA GLN A 158 6.35 47.26 8.61
C GLN A 158 6.19 45.72 8.78
N LYS A 159 6.42 45.30 10.03
CA LYS A 159 5.63 44.35 10.82
C LYS A 159 5.47 42.90 10.30
N THR A 160 6.28 42.04 10.90
CA THR A 160 5.83 40.93 11.77
C THR A 160 4.35 40.57 11.68
N VAL A 161 4.03 39.51 10.94
CA VAL A 161 2.96 38.57 11.32
C VAL A 161 3.62 37.22 11.54
N LYS A 162 4.06 37.01 12.78
CA LYS A 162 4.13 35.68 13.37
C LYS A 162 2.70 35.14 13.35
N GLN A 163 2.43 34.12 12.55
CA GLN A 163 1.32 33.21 12.83
C GLN A 163 1.93 31.92 13.37
N VAL A 164 2.07 31.92 14.69
CA VAL A 164 2.21 30.73 15.52
C VAL A 164 0.84 30.06 15.55
N GLY A 165 0.76 28.78 15.19
CA GLY A 165 -0.43 27.97 15.44
C GLY A 165 -0.68 26.88 14.42
N MET A 166 0.01 25.74 14.57
CA MET A 166 -0.42 24.35 14.32
C MET A 166 0.82 23.47 14.57
N SER A 167 1.28 23.40 15.81
CA SER A 167 0.92 22.38 16.82
C SER A 167 1.64 21.04 16.63
N VAL A 168 2.84 20.95 17.20
CA VAL A 168 3.40 19.79 17.94
C VAL A 168 3.55 18.42 17.22
N VAL A 169 3.23 18.25 15.93
CA VAL A 169 3.45 16.96 15.24
C VAL A 169 4.80 16.86 14.51
N ASP A 170 5.45 17.99 14.23
CA ASP A 170 6.67 18.00 13.40
C ASP A 170 7.97 17.64 14.16
N ALA A 171 7.93 17.55 15.49
CA ALA A 171 9.09 17.16 16.29
C ALA A 171 9.30 15.63 16.38
N ALA A 172 8.33 14.82 15.97
CA ALA A 172 8.44 13.35 16.00
C ALA A 172 9.03 12.76 14.71
N PHE A 173 9.11 13.52 13.61
CA PHE A 173 9.65 13.04 12.32
C PHE A 173 11.09 13.49 12.05
N ALA A 174 11.68 14.30 12.94
CA ALA A 174 13.09 14.72 12.83
C ALA A 174 14.06 13.78 13.57
N THR A 175 13.54 12.80 14.32
CA THR A 175 14.31 11.80 15.06
C THR A 175 13.95 10.40 14.60
N GLU A 176 14.11 10.11 13.32
CA GLU A 176 14.37 8.76 12.84
C GLU A 176 15.19 8.85 11.55
N SER A 177 16.39 8.24 11.59
CA SER A 177 17.38 8.07 10.52
C SER A 177 18.35 9.23 10.18
N GLN A 178 19.28 9.51 11.11
CA GLN A 178 20.70 9.62 10.70
C GLN A 178 21.29 8.21 10.51
N GLY A 179 20.64 7.39 9.68
CA GLY A 179 21.19 6.16 9.13
C GLY A 179 21.44 6.42 7.65
N GLN A 180 22.61 6.05 7.13
CA GLN A 180 22.90 6.12 5.70
C GLN A 180 21.72 5.51 4.92
N SER A 181 21.06 6.32 4.10
CA SER A 181 19.95 5.85 3.28
C SER A 181 20.49 4.93 2.18
N ASN A 182 20.18 3.63 2.25
CA ASN A 182 20.43 2.64 1.20
C ASN A 182 19.48 2.82 -0.01
N TYR A 183 19.13 4.06 -0.38
CA TYR A 183 18.33 4.32 -1.57
C TYR A 183 19.25 4.37 -2.78
N THR A 184 18.89 3.63 -3.84
CA THR A 184 19.62 3.69 -5.11
C THR A 184 19.49 5.06 -5.78
N GLY A 185 18.42 5.79 -5.44
CA GLY A 185 18.06 7.06 -6.05
C GLY A 185 17.52 6.87 -7.47
N ASN A 186 17.22 5.64 -7.90
CA ASN A 186 16.60 5.39 -9.19
C ASN A 186 15.20 4.81 -8.97
N ILE A 187 14.18 5.49 -9.47
CA ILE A 187 12.82 4.97 -9.44
C ILE A 187 12.71 3.82 -10.43
N ASP A 188 12.05 2.74 -10.00
CA ASP A 188 11.59 1.72 -10.93
C ASP A 188 10.23 2.12 -11.53
N ILE A 189 10.11 1.92 -12.84
CA ILE A 189 8.96 2.33 -13.66
C ILE A 189 8.12 1.12 -14.08
N SER A 190 8.58 -0.11 -13.81
CA SER A 190 7.79 -1.29 -14.17
C SER A 190 6.49 -1.33 -13.37
N ASP A 191 5.43 -1.89 -13.94
CA ASP A 191 4.25 -2.27 -13.17
C ASP A 191 4.68 -3.33 -12.15
N LYS A 192 4.28 -3.14 -10.89
CA LYS A 192 4.79 -3.94 -9.77
C LYS A 192 3.67 -4.52 -8.95
N ILE A 193 3.91 -5.76 -8.55
CA ILE A 193 3.16 -6.45 -7.50
C ILE A 193 4.16 -6.73 -6.38
N ILE A 194 3.94 -6.15 -5.21
CA ILE A 194 4.79 -6.34 -4.04
C ILE A 194 3.94 -7.02 -2.98
N MET A 195 4.29 -8.25 -2.64
CA MET A 195 3.60 -8.99 -1.58
C MET A 195 3.95 -8.39 -0.22
N LEU A 196 2.99 -8.41 0.72
CA LEU A 196 3.19 -7.88 2.07
C LEU A 196 4.30 -8.65 2.80
N GLU A 197 4.42 -9.95 2.54
CA GLU A 197 5.47 -10.81 3.10
C GLU A 197 6.89 -10.41 2.66
N ASP A 198 7.03 -9.84 1.48
CA ASP A 198 8.32 -9.39 0.93
C ASP A 198 8.71 -7.99 1.45
N CYS A 199 7.77 -7.26 2.05
CA CYS A 199 7.98 -5.90 2.56
C CYS A 199 8.86 -5.89 3.82
N VAL A 200 10.01 -5.23 3.73
CA VAL A 200 10.91 -4.98 4.87
C VAL A 200 10.53 -3.72 5.62
N SER A 201 10.26 -2.65 4.90
CA SER A 201 9.82 -1.40 5.52
C SER A 201 9.20 -0.55 4.44
N ALA A 202 8.37 0.40 4.84
CA ALA A 202 7.94 1.44 3.93
C ALA A 202 8.15 2.80 4.56
N THR A 203 8.48 3.79 3.74
CA THR A 203 8.80 5.14 4.19
C THR A 203 8.08 6.16 3.31
N VAL A 204 7.43 7.11 3.97
CA VAL A 204 6.78 8.23 3.29
C VAL A 204 7.67 9.47 3.42
N ILE A 205 8.06 10.02 2.28
CA ILE A 205 8.69 11.33 2.18
C ILE A 205 7.66 12.34 1.71
N LYS A 206 7.21 13.20 2.64
CA LYS A 206 6.25 14.28 2.33
C LYS A 206 6.95 15.42 1.59
N PRO A 207 6.28 16.10 0.63
CA PRO A 207 6.81 17.31 0.03
C PRO A 207 6.93 18.43 1.06
N ILE A 208 7.98 19.24 0.97
CA ILE A 208 8.25 20.40 1.85
C ILE A 208 8.46 21.65 0.98
N ASP A 209 8.01 22.81 1.47
CA ASP A 209 8.13 24.12 0.80
C ASP A 209 7.60 24.13 -0.65
N GLU A 210 8.48 24.28 -1.64
CA GLU A 210 8.18 24.40 -3.08
C GLU A 210 8.21 23.04 -3.81
N GLU A 211 8.39 21.93 -3.08
CA GLU A 211 8.42 20.59 -3.69
C GLU A 211 7.04 20.19 -4.24
N GLU A 212 7.00 19.83 -5.52
CA GLU A 212 5.77 19.43 -6.20
C GLU A 212 5.32 18.01 -5.88
N PHE A 213 6.25 17.14 -5.48
CA PHE A 213 6.01 15.70 -5.29
C PHE A 213 6.54 15.19 -3.95
N GLY A 214 5.79 14.26 -3.36
CA GLY A 214 6.24 13.35 -2.32
C GLY A 214 6.44 11.94 -2.87
N PHE A 215 7.09 11.12 -2.07
CA PHE A 215 7.52 9.78 -2.46
C PHE A 215 7.16 8.77 -1.37
N PHE A 216 6.63 7.63 -1.78
CA PHE A 216 6.40 6.48 -0.92
C PHE A 216 7.30 5.34 -1.38
N ILE A 217 8.22 4.93 -0.51
CA ILE A 217 9.28 3.97 -0.82
C ILE A 217 8.97 2.68 -0.10
N ILE A 218 8.94 1.56 -0.83
CA ILE A 218 8.74 0.22 -0.26
C ILE A 218 10.05 -0.56 -0.40
N ASN A 219 10.70 -0.82 0.73
CA ASN A 219 11.89 -1.65 0.76
C ASN A 219 11.47 -3.11 0.84
N THR A 220 12.02 -3.94 -0.05
CA THR A 220 11.78 -5.38 -0.12
C THR A 220 13.05 -6.15 0.26
N ASN A 221 12.92 -7.44 0.56
CA ASN A 221 14.07 -8.32 0.81
C ASN A 221 14.94 -8.55 -0.44
N LEU A 222 14.43 -8.20 -1.63
CA LEU A 222 15.12 -8.34 -2.89
C LEU A 222 16.10 -7.18 -3.10
N GLU A 223 17.36 -7.51 -3.39
CA GLU A 223 18.33 -6.52 -3.86
C GLU A 223 17.95 -6.07 -5.27
N THR A 224 17.55 -4.80 -5.40
CA THR A 224 17.16 -4.21 -6.68
C THR A 224 18.08 -3.03 -7.03
N MET A 225 18.30 -2.81 -8.33
CA MET A 225 19.07 -1.67 -8.86
C MET A 225 18.28 -0.35 -8.83
N SER A 226 17.01 -0.43 -8.44
CA SER A 226 16.02 0.64 -8.42
C SER A 226 15.12 0.50 -7.19
N ASP A 227 14.66 1.63 -6.67
CA ASP A 227 13.79 1.72 -5.52
C ASP A 227 12.32 1.51 -5.96
N ASN A 228 11.53 0.77 -5.16
CA ASN A 228 10.09 0.67 -5.37
C ASN A 228 9.42 1.96 -4.88
N VAL A 229 9.07 2.86 -5.80
CA VAL A 229 8.58 4.20 -5.44
C VAL A 229 7.23 4.46 -6.07
N PHE A 230 6.28 4.84 -5.21
CA PHE A 230 5.04 5.48 -5.61
C PHE A 230 5.15 6.99 -5.41
N VAL A 231 4.82 7.75 -6.45
CA VAL A 231 4.95 9.21 -6.49
C VAL A 231 3.58 9.85 -6.36
N PHE A 232 3.46 10.83 -5.47
CA PHE A 232 2.23 11.60 -5.30
C PHE A 232 2.51 13.10 -5.32
N SER A 233 1.61 13.87 -5.93
CA SER A 233 1.72 15.33 -5.95
C SER A 233 1.37 15.93 -4.58
N SER A 234 1.94 17.09 -4.29
CA SER A 234 1.66 17.86 -3.08
C SER A 234 0.17 18.14 -2.89
N PHE A 235 -0.57 18.39 -3.99
CA PHE A 235 -2.02 18.57 -3.98
C PHE A 235 -2.81 17.30 -3.58
N LYS A 236 -2.24 16.11 -3.80
CA LYS A 236 -2.84 14.82 -3.46
C LYS A 236 -2.42 14.29 -2.09
N ALA A 237 -1.38 14.86 -1.49
CA ALA A 237 -0.81 14.40 -0.22
C ALA A 237 -1.87 14.18 0.89
N ARG A 238 -2.78 15.14 1.09
CA ARG A 238 -3.82 15.03 2.13
C ARG A 238 -4.73 13.79 1.99
N PHE A 239 -4.92 13.31 0.76
CA PHE A 239 -5.78 12.16 0.47
C PHE A 239 -5.01 10.85 0.52
N VAL A 240 -3.75 10.86 0.11
CA VAL A 240 -2.91 9.67 -0.02
C VAL A 240 -2.26 9.29 1.30
N LEU A 241 -1.75 10.27 2.06
CA LEU A 241 -0.97 10.04 3.27
C LEU A 241 -1.65 9.18 4.35
N PRO A 242 -2.96 9.32 4.64
CA PRO A 242 -3.62 8.47 5.65
C PRO A 242 -3.48 6.99 5.34
N TYR A 243 -3.74 6.58 4.09
CA TYR A 243 -3.68 5.19 3.66
C TYR A 243 -2.25 4.65 3.62
N LEU A 244 -1.28 5.47 3.20
CA LEU A 244 0.13 5.06 3.21
C LEU A 244 0.66 4.83 4.64
N ASN A 245 0.31 5.70 5.58
CA ASN A 245 0.69 5.55 6.99
C ASN A 245 0.03 4.31 7.62
N GLU A 246 -1.23 4.05 7.27
CA GLU A 246 -1.94 2.85 7.70
C GLU A 246 -1.26 1.59 7.16
N PHE A 247 -0.83 1.60 5.89
CA PHE A 247 -0.08 0.50 5.30
C PHE A 247 1.29 0.28 5.94
N ILE A 248 2.04 1.33 6.29
CA ILE A 248 3.27 1.21 7.10
C ILE A 248 2.98 0.50 8.42
N THR A 249 1.92 0.93 9.12
CA THR A 249 1.51 0.33 10.39
C THR A 249 1.16 -1.16 10.23
N ARG A 250 0.57 -1.55 9.09
CA ARG A 250 0.30 -2.95 8.76
C ARG A 250 1.59 -3.77 8.59
N ILE A 251 2.57 -3.26 7.85
CA ILE A 251 3.88 -3.92 7.70
C ILE A 251 4.51 -4.15 9.07
N ASP A 252 4.53 -3.14 9.94
CA ASP A 252 5.11 -3.26 11.28
C ASP A 252 4.39 -4.29 12.15
N LYS A 253 3.06 -4.34 12.04
CA LYS A 253 2.24 -5.32 12.77
C LYS A 253 2.50 -6.74 12.27
N PHE A 254 2.52 -6.94 10.96
CA PHE A 254 2.79 -8.24 10.33
C PHE A 254 4.16 -8.78 10.77
N LYS A 255 5.17 -7.92 10.79
CA LYS A 255 6.52 -8.27 11.26
C LYS A 255 6.54 -8.68 12.74
N LYS A 256 5.90 -7.90 13.61
CA LYS A 256 5.81 -8.24 15.04
C LYS A 256 5.12 -9.60 15.26
N GLN A 257 4.08 -9.91 14.48
CA GLN A 257 3.39 -11.19 14.55
C GLN A 257 4.30 -12.34 14.09
N SER A 258 5.02 -12.18 12.97
CA SER A 258 5.95 -13.19 12.47
C SER A 258 7.10 -13.49 13.47
N ILE A 259 7.62 -12.48 14.17
CA ILE A 259 8.66 -12.65 15.18
C ILE A 259 8.11 -13.44 16.38
N GLN A 260 6.91 -13.07 16.87
CA GLN A 260 6.28 -13.77 17.99
C GLN A 260 5.98 -15.23 17.67
N GLU A 261 5.49 -15.52 16.46
CA GLU A 261 5.22 -16.89 16.02
C GLU A 261 6.51 -17.71 15.89
N ASN A 262 7.58 -17.12 15.37
CA ASN A 262 8.90 -17.75 15.30
C ASN A 262 9.49 -18.02 16.69
N ASP A 263 9.36 -17.08 17.63
CA ASP A 263 9.82 -17.25 19.02
C ASP A 263 9.03 -18.36 19.74
N LEU A 264 7.71 -18.43 19.52
CA LEU A 264 6.84 -19.50 20.03
C LEU A 264 7.18 -20.88 19.43
N GLN A 265 7.56 -20.93 18.15
CA GLN A 265 8.00 -22.16 17.49
C GLN A 265 9.39 -22.60 17.97
N GLN A 266 10.33 -21.68 18.16
CA GLN A 266 11.65 -21.98 18.73
C GLN A 266 11.54 -22.44 20.19
N GLN A 267 10.64 -21.83 20.99
CA GLN A 267 10.36 -22.31 22.34
C GLN A 267 9.74 -23.70 22.36
N LYS A 268 8.84 -24.03 21.41
CA LYS A 268 8.30 -25.41 21.28
C LYS A 268 9.38 -26.42 20.84
N GLN A 269 10.30 -26.04 19.97
CA GLN A 269 11.43 -26.89 19.57
C GLN A 269 12.47 -27.08 20.69
N LEU A 270 12.61 -26.14 21.62
CA LEU A 270 13.48 -26.27 22.79
C LEU A 270 12.86 -27.11 23.93
N ILE A 271 11.54 -27.35 23.91
CA ILE A 271 10.85 -28.17 24.92
C ILE A 271 10.90 -29.67 24.55
N ASP A 272 11.06 -30.01 23.27
CA ASP A 272 11.23 -31.38 22.81
C ASP A 272 12.71 -31.68 22.49
N VAL A 273 13.36 -32.39 23.44
CA VAL A 273 14.67 -33.07 23.44
C VAL A 273 15.76 -32.35 24.28
N PRO A 274 16.33 -32.94 25.37
CA PRO A 274 16.34 -34.36 25.79
C PRO A 274 15.97 -34.59 27.27
N SER A 275 14.75 -35.07 27.56
CA SER A 275 14.48 -35.75 28.84
C SER A 275 13.69 -37.05 28.69
N PHE A 276 13.01 -37.26 27.55
CA PHE A 276 12.31 -38.50 27.23
C PHE A 276 13.25 -39.63 26.75
N SER A 277 14.35 -39.33 26.08
CA SER A 277 15.30 -40.32 25.53
C SER A 277 15.97 -41.15 26.64
N ASN A 278 16.47 -40.49 27.69
CA ASN A 278 17.25 -41.17 28.74
C ASN A 278 16.34 -42.07 29.59
N TYR A 279 15.06 -41.74 29.77
CA TYR A 279 14.12 -42.55 30.55
C TYR A 279 13.79 -43.88 29.88
N GLU A 280 13.50 -43.87 28.57
CA GLU A 280 13.22 -45.10 27.83
C GLU A 280 14.46 -46.00 27.73
N GLU A 281 15.64 -45.41 27.56
CA GLU A 281 16.91 -46.14 27.55
C GLU A 281 17.24 -46.73 28.92
N LEU A 282 17.00 -45.99 30.01
CA LEU A 282 17.11 -46.50 31.38
C LEU A 282 16.15 -47.64 31.66
N LYS A 283 14.91 -47.57 31.14
CA LYS A 283 13.92 -48.63 31.29
C LYS A 283 14.36 -49.92 30.60
N LYS A 284 14.82 -49.83 29.35
CA LYS A 284 15.37 -50.97 28.60
C LYS A 284 16.61 -51.57 29.29
N LEU A 285 17.49 -50.72 29.83
CA LEU A 285 18.65 -51.16 30.60
C LEU A 285 18.27 -51.94 31.86
N LYS A 286 17.23 -51.49 32.57
CA LYS A 286 16.72 -52.18 33.76
C LYS A 286 16.07 -53.52 33.39
N GLU A 287 15.29 -53.58 32.32
CA GLU A 287 14.70 -54.83 31.84
C GLU A 287 15.77 -55.87 31.46
N LEU A 288 16.85 -55.45 30.79
CA LEU A 288 17.97 -56.34 30.45
C LEU A 288 18.74 -56.85 31.68
N TYR A 289 18.88 -56.01 32.71
CA TYR A 289 19.46 -56.40 33.99
C TYR A 289 18.56 -57.39 34.74
N ASP A 290 17.25 -57.10 34.83
CA ASP A 290 16.28 -57.96 35.50
C ASP A 290 16.13 -59.32 34.77
N MET A 291 16.39 -59.37 33.46
CA MET A 291 16.48 -60.61 32.67
C MET A 291 17.81 -61.38 32.83
N GLY A 292 18.78 -60.86 33.60
CA GLY A 292 20.08 -61.47 33.82
C GLY A 292 21.02 -61.42 32.62
N ILE A 293 20.73 -60.58 31.62
CA ILE A 293 21.55 -60.41 30.41
C ILE A 293 22.74 -59.50 30.71
N LEU A 294 22.56 -58.53 31.62
CA LEU A 294 23.62 -57.63 32.09
C LEU A 294 24.02 -57.98 33.52
N THR A 295 25.32 -57.85 33.79
CA THR A 295 25.85 -57.93 35.15
C THR A 295 25.68 -56.59 35.91
N ASP A 296 25.72 -56.63 37.25
CA ASP A 296 25.60 -55.45 38.12
C ASP A 296 26.61 -54.34 37.75
N GLU A 297 27.82 -54.74 37.36
CA GLU A 297 28.90 -53.84 36.97
C GLU A 297 28.58 -53.13 35.64
N GLU A 298 28.09 -53.87 34.64
CA GLU A 298 27.74 -53.33 33.32
C GLU A 298 26.50 -52.43 33.36
N PHE A 299 25.50 -52.80 34.16
CA PHE A 299 24.31 -51.97 34.38
C PHE A 299 24.67 -50.66 35.08
N SER A 300 25.50 -50.72 36.12
CA SER A 300 25.92 -49.54 36.88
C SER A 300 26.76 -48.56 36.04
N ALA A 301 27.67 -49.08 35.21
CA ALA A 301 28.48 -48.25 34.31
C ALA A 301 27.63 -47.54 33.25
N LYS A 302 26.68 -48.25 32.61
CA LYS A 302 25.80 -47.67 31.59
C LYS A 302 24.77 -46.69 32.18
N LYS A 303 24.27 -46.96 33.39
CA LYS A 303 23.38 -46.05 34.11
C LYS A 303 24.06 -44.72 34.44
N LYS A 304 25.32 -44.75 34.88
CA LYS A 304 26.12 -43.54 35.14
C LYS A 304 26.34 -42.73 33.86
N TYR A 305 26.68 -43.40 32.77
CA TYR A 305 26.84 -42.77 31.46
C TYR A 305 25.55 -42.07 30.97
N LEU A 306 24.39 -42.69 31.14
CA LEU A 306 23.09 -42.11 30.71
C LEU A 306 22.57 -40.99 31.61
N LEU A 307 23.01 -40.94 32.87
CA LEU A 307 22.60 -39.94 33.85
C LEU A 307 23.65 -38.84 34.07
N ASP A 308 24.79 -38.92 33.36
CA ASP A 308 25.94 -38.01 33.47
C ASP A 308 26.44 -37.87 34.93
N LEU A 309 26.56 -39.01 35.65
CA LEU A 309 26.90 -39.14 37.08
C LEU A 309 28.26 -39.80 37.35
#